data_AF-A0A9P4A2I4-F1
#
_entry.id   AF-A0A9P4A2I4-F1
#
_cell.length_a   1.000
_cell.length_b   1.000
_cell.length_c   1.000
_cell.angle_alpha   90.00
_cell.angle_beta   90.00
_cell.angle_gamma   90.00
#
_symmetry.space_group_name_H-M   'P 1'
#
loop_
_entity.id
_entity.type
_entity.pdbx_description
1 polymer ?
#
loop_
_entity_poly.entity_id
_entity_poly.type
_entity_poly.pdbx_seq_one_letter_code
_entity_poly.pdbx_strand_id
1 'polypeptide(L)'
;HIQRPRNKYLDVRRAYLAYSKLRKRKKSQTRMITRRLLQLLEKLLDQLELLHSSYRNRLTLSSDYQRRFSVIQTVLEQGKNLFAGKKVSNRIVSIDRHYLRPIIRGKETKSVEFGAKVINIQIDGISFIEHISFKAFNEGVRLKDCIHLQQQLTGVRVKALAADSIYANNANRKFCTKYHISTSFKRKGRAAKDEPLRKILRSELSRERATRLEGSFGTQKQHYSLARIKARNRKTEVLWIFFGIHTANAVCMIEKVEKKKRKAA
;
A
#
# COMPACT_ATOMS: atom_id res chain seq x y z
N HIS A 1 28.18 -1.59 36.17
CA HIS A 1 26.74 -1.82 36.40
C HIS A 1 25.98 -0.54 36.06
N ILE A 2 25.03 -0.57 35.12
CA ILE A 2 24.22 0.62 34.77
C ILE A 2 22.96 0.62 35.65
N GLN A 3 22.80 1.64 36.50
CA GLN A 3 21.63 1.73 37.38
C GLN A 3 20.38 2.02 36.55
N ARG A 4 19.30 1.27 36.81
CA ARG A 4 18.03 1.45 36.11
C ARG A 4 17.38 2.78 36.50
N PRO A 5 17.09 3.70 35.56
CA PRO A 5 16.44 4.96 35.87
C PRO A 5 15.02 4.77 36.44
N ARG A 6 14.66 5.60 37.44
CA ARG A 6 13.33 5.56 38.07
C ARG A 6 12.24 6.09 37.13
N ASN A 7 11.21 5.30 36.85
CA ASN A 7 10.07 5.71 36.05
C ASN A 7 8.75 5.09 36.53
N LYS A 8 7.62 5.60 36.03
CA LYS A 8 6.27 5.17 36.39
C LYS A 8 5.73 4.05 35.48
N TYR A 9 6.62 3.27 34.85
CA TYR A 9 6.21 2.25 33.87
C TYR A 9 5.18 1.27 34.42
N LEU A 10 5.40 0.73 35.63
CA LEU A 10 4.50 -0.25 36.24
C LEU A 10 3.11 0.32 36.58
N ASP A 11 3.06 1.60 36.95
CA ASP A 11 1.80 2.30 37.21
C ASP A 11 1.01 2.52 35.92
N VAL A 12 1.64 3.10 34.89
CA VAL A 12 0.99 3.34 33.59
C VAL A 12 0.60 2.03 32.90
N ARG A 13 1.43 0.99 32.98
CA ARG A 13 1.12 -0.35 32.45
C ARG A 13 -0.14 -0.93 33.11
N ARG A 14 -0.27 -0.83 34.43
CA ARG A 14 -1.48 -1.28 35.16
C ARG A 14 -2.72 -0.49 34.74
N ALA A 15 -2.61 0.83 34.67
CA ALA A 15 -3.71 1.70 34.23
C ALA A 15 -4.15 1.41 32.79
N TYR A 16 -3.19 1.22 31.86
CA TYR A 16 -3.48 0.85 30.48
C TYR A 16 -4.14 -0.53 30.37
N LEU A 17 -3.68 -1.52 31.15
CA LEU A 17 -4.28 -2.85 31.15
C LEU A 17 -5.74 -2.81 31.61
N ALA A 18 -6.04 -2.07 32.68
CA ALA A 18 -7.40 -1.85 33.14
C ALA A 18 -8.26 -1.18 32.07
N TYR A 19 -7.74 -0.12 31.43
CA TYR A 19 -8.40 0.56 30.31
C TYR A 19 -8.66 -0.37 29.11
N SER A 20 -7.69 -1.20 28.74
CA SER A 20 -7.79 -2.11 27.58
C SER A 20 -8.90 -3.14 27.75
N LYS A 21 -9.16 -3.59 28.99
CA LYS A 21 -10.19 -4.57 29.36
C LYS A 21 -11.61 -3.98 29.40
N LEU A 22 -11.78 -2.66 29.33
CA LEU A 22 -13.10 -2.03 29.34
C LEU A 22 -13.90 -2.37 28.06
N ARG A 23 -15.15 -2.81 28.24
CA ARG A 23 -16.10 -3.10 27.14
C ARG A 23 -16.46 -1.85 26.34
N LYS A 24 -16.67 -0.71 27.01
CA LYS A 24 -16.93 0.60 26.38
C LYS A 24 -15.92 1.62 26.88
N ARG A 25 -15.31 2.37 25.97
CA ARG A 25 -14.23 3.34 26.26
C ARG A 25 -14.76 4.76 26.09
N LYS A 26 -14.82 5.55 27.18
CA LYS A 26 -15.24 6.95 27.10
C LYS A 26 -14.13 7.80 26.48
N LYS A 27 -14.50 8.83 25.71
CA LYS A 27 -13.55 9.76 25.05
C LYS A 27 -12.59 10.42 26.06
N SER A 28 -13.10 10.82 27.23
CA SER A 28 -12.30 11.40 28.32
C SER A 28 -11.26 10.43 28.87
N GLN A 29 -11.65 9.17 29.12
CA GLN A 29 -10.75 8.12 29.57
C GLN A 29 -9.66 7.81 28.55
N THR A 30 -10.02 7.71 27.26
CA THR A 30 -9.06 7.55 26.16
C THR A 30 -8.06 8.70 26.16
N ARG A 31 -8.53 9.96 26.26
CA ARG A 31 -7.65 11.13 26.29
C ARG A 31 -6.71 11.10 27.50
N MET A 32 -7.19 10.72 28.69
CA MET A 32 -6.37 10.58 29.89
C MET A 32 -5.26 9.54 29.72
N ILE A 33 -5.59 8.33 29.26
CA ILE A 33 -4.63 7.25 29.07
C ILE A 33 -3.61 7.60 27.98
N THR A 34 -4.05 8.16 26.86
CA THR A 34 -3.13 8.61 25.79
C THR A 34 -2.13 9.65 26.32
N ARG A 35 -2.58 10.62 27.14
CA ARG A 35 -1.67 11.60 27.77
C ARG A 35 -0.62 10.90 28.65
N ARG A 36 -1.03 9.98 29.52
CA ARG A 36 -0.12 9.23 30.40
C ARG A 36 0.90 8.41 29.61
N LEU A 37 0.48 7.77 28.52
CA LEU A 37 1.35 7.01 27.64
C LEU A 37 2.39 7.90 26.94
N LEU A 38 1.98 9.06 26.40
CA LEU A 38 2.88 10.00 25.75
C LEU A 38 3.92 10.57 26.72
N GLN A 39 3.49 10.99 27.92
CA GLN A 39 4.39 11.50 28.96
C GLN A 39 5.37 10.43 29.46
N LEU A 40 4.92 9.18 29.60
CA LEU A 40 5.82 8.08 29.95
C LEU A 40 6.84 7.82 28.84
N LEU A 41 6.40 7.80 27.58
CA LEU A 41 7.28 7.58 26.44
C LEU A 41 8.35 8.67 26.35
N GLU A 42 7.95 9.92 26.48
CA GLU A 42 8.86 11.07 26.56
C GLU A 42 9.91 10.89 27.65
N LYS A 43 9.49 10.66 28.90
CA LYS A 43 10.40 10.43 30.01
C LYS A 43 11.36 9.26 29.77
N LEU A 44 10.88 8.18 29.14
CA LEU A 44 11.72 7.02 28.83
C LEU A 44 12.77 7.34 27.75
N LEU A 45 12.42 8.16 26.76
CA LEU A 45 13.36 8.61 25.73
C LEU A 45 14.43 9.54 26.33
N ASP A 46 14.04 10.51 27.17
CA ASP A 46 14.99 11.39 27.85
C ASP A 46 15.99 10.59 28.71
N GLN A 47 15.48 9.61 29.47
CA GLN A 47 16.32 8.71 30.26
C GLN A 47 17.27 7.89 29.40
N LEU A 48 16.83 7.48 28.22
CA LEU A 48 17.63 6.74 27.26
C LEU A 48 18.73 7.61 26.63
N GLU A 49 18.42 8.85 26.27
CA GLU A 49 19.40 9.81 25.74
C GLU A 49 20.49 10.13 26.76
N LEU A 50 20.12 10.31 28.04
CA LEU A 50 21.07 10.47 29.13
C LEU A 50 21.99 9.25 29.27
N LEU A 51 21.46 8.03 29.16
CA LEU A 51 22.26 6.81 29.22
C LEU A 51 23.18 6.68 28.01
N HIS A 52 22.71 6.97 26.80
CA HIS A 52 23.55 6.98 25.60
C HIS A 52 24.69 7.98 25.71
N SER A 53 24.43 9.16 26.27
CA SER A 53 25.44 10.20 26.44
C SER A 53 26.46 9.83 27.51
N SER A 54 26.01 9.30 28.65
CA SER A 54 26.86 8.96 29.80
C SER A 54 27.74 7.72 29.56
N TYR A 55 27.27 6.79 28.73
CA TYR A 55 27.94 5.50 28.51
C TYR A 55 28.35 5.28 27.04
N ARG A 56 28.54 6.36 26.27
CA ARG A 56 28.84 6.32 24.83
C ARG A 56 30.00 5.38 24.47
N ASN A 57 31.06 5.37 25.28
CA ASN A 57 32.26 4.56 25.05
C ASN A 57 32.11 3.09 25.50
N ARG A 58 31.02 2.75 26.21
CA ARG A 58 30.76 1.41 26.76
C ARG A 58 29.57 0.71 26.10
N LEU A 59 28.82 1.41 25.24
CA LEU A 59 27.62 0.90 24.59
C LEU A 59 27.83 0.82 23.08
N THR A 60 27.91 -0.40 22.56
CA THR A 60 27.84 -0.65 21.11
C THR A 60 26.38 -0.75 20.69
N LEU A 61 25.83 0.34 20.14
CA LEU A 61 24.46 0.37 19.64
C LEU A 61 24.41 -0.16 18.20
N SER A 62 23.65 -1.23 17.99
CA SER A 62 23.38 -1.75 16.64
C SER A 62 22.67 -0.72 15.76
N SER A 63 22.90 -0.78 14.45
CA SER A 63 22.20 0.05 13.47
C SER A 63 20.68 -0.14 13.53
N ASP A 64 20.21 -1.36 13.80
CA ASP A 64 18.77 -1.64 13.99
C ASP A 64 18.21 -0.90 15.20
N TYR A 65 18.96 -0.90 16.29
CA TYR A 65 18.60 -0.21 17.52
C TYR A 65 18.48 1.29 17.28
N GLN A 66 19.51 1.92 16.69
CA GLN A 66 19.52 3.35 16.38
C GLN A 66 18.35 3.74 15.48
N ARG A 67 18.07 2.93 14.46
CA ARG A 67 16.91 3.10 13.58
C ARG A 67 15.60 3.05 14.35
N ARG A 68 15.37 2.00 15.17
CA ARG A 68 14.13 1.86 15.96
C ARG A 68 13.99 3.00 16.97
N PHE A 69 15.08 3.44 17.59
CA PHE A 69 15.09 4.56 18.52
C PHE A 69 14.63 5.86 17.84
N SER A 70 15.21 6.20 16.68
CA SER A 70 14.81 7.37 15.86
C SER A 70 13.34 7.30 15.41
N VAL A 71 12.87 6.10 15.04
CA VAL A 71 11.47 5.86 14.70
C VAL A 71 10.56 6.15 15.91
N ILE A 72 10.93 5.69 17.10
CA ILE A 72 10.15 5.91 18.32
C ILE A 72 10.10 7.39 18.71
N GLN A 73 11.21 8.13 18.58
CA GLN A 73 11.22 9.59 18.76
C GLN A 73 10.24 10.28 17.80
N THR A 74 10.26 9.90 16.53
CA THR A 74 9.30 10.42 15.52
C THR A 74 7.86 10.09 15.90
N VAL A 75 7.59 8.86 16.39
CA VAL A 75 6.26 8.44 16.83
C VAL A 75 5.78 9.27 18.03
N LEU A 76 6.66 9.60 18.99
CA LEU A 76 6.31 10.48 20.11
C LEU A 76 5.91 11.87 19.61
N GLU A 77 6.68 12.47 18.71
CA GLU A 77 6.39 13.78 18.14
C GLU A 77 5.04 13.77 17.40
N GLN A 78 4.82 12.77 16.53
CA GLN A 78 3.55 12.56 15.84
C GLN A 78 2.40 12.38 16.84
N GLY A 79 2.62 11.62 17.92
CA GLY A 79 1.64 11.38 18.98
C GLY A 79 1.25 12.64 19.75
N LYS A 80 2.23 13.49 20.11
CA LYS A 80 2.01 14.79 20.74
C LYS A 80 1.20 15.73 19.83
N ASN A 81 1.59 15.82 18.56
CA ASN A 81 0.88 16.62 17.57
C ASN A 81 -0.58 16.16 17.39
N LEU A 82 -0.82 14.85 17.30
CA LEU A 82 -2.18 14.29 17.23
C LEU A 82 -2.98 14.56 18.51
N PHE A 83 -2.36 14.45 19.69
CA PHE A 83 -3.01 14.74 20.96
C PHE A 83 -3.40 16.23 21.09
N ALA A 84 -2.61 17.12 20.51
CA ALA A 84 -2.89 18.55 20.41
C ALA A 84 -3.93 18.90 19.34
N GLY A 85 -4.41 17.93 18.54
CA GLY A 85 -5.37 18.17 17.46
C GLY A 85 -4.76 18.64 16.14
N LYS A 86 -3.42 18.61 16.01
CA LYS A 86 -2.73 18.98 14.77
C LYS A 86 -2.81 17.85 13.74
N LYS A 87 -2.90 18.22 12.46
CA LYS A 87 -2.87 17.27 11.35
C LYS A 87 -1.43 16.79 11.11
N VAL A 88 -1.22 15.48 11.17
CA VAL A 88 0.08 14.85 10.94
C VAL A 88 0.05 14.08 9.63
N SER A 89 0.88 14.49 8.67
CA SER A 89 1.11 13.74 7.42
C SER A 89 2.13 12.62 7.65
N ASN A 90 2.15 11.62 6.77
CA ASN A 90 3.14 10.53 6.81
C ASN A 90 3.27 9.79 8.15
N ARG A 91 2.14 9.56 8.83
CA ARG A 91 2.08 8.87 10.13
C ARG A 91 2.71 7.49 10.08
N ILE A 92 3.50 7.16 11.10
CA ILE A 92 4.07 5.84 11.30
C ILE A 92 3.01 4.97 11.99
N VAL A 93 2.77 3.79 11.43
CA VAL A 93 1.74 2.85 11.91
C VAL A 93 2.35 1.69 12.68
N SER A 94 3.60 1.35 12.36
CA SER A 94 4.34 0.24 12.98
C SER A 94 5.78 0.67 13.19
N ILE A 95 6.32 0.38 14.38
CA ILE A 95 7.73 0.63 14.71
C ILE A 95 8.62 -0.32 13.89
N ASP A 96 8.21 -1.59 13.75
CA ASP A 96 8.95 -2.60 12.98
C ASP A 96 8.94 -2.26 11.49
N ARG A 97 7.76 -1.90 10.97
CA ARG A 97 7.54 -1.54 9.56
C ARG A 97 7.37 -0.03 9.42
N HIS A 98 8.38 0.71 9.86
CA HIS A 98 8.37 2.18 9.91
C HIS A 98 8.26 2.89 8.55
N TYR A 99 8.30 2.17 7.43
CA TYR A 99 8.08 2.71 6.08
C TYR A 99 6.61 2.64 5.63
N LEU A 100 5.75 1.90 6.36
CA LEU A 100 4.32 1.85 6.07
C LEU A 100 3.65 3.16 6.42
N ARG A 101 2.77 3.62 5.54
CA ARG A 101 1.94 4.82 5.76
C ARG A 101 0.46 4.43 5.68
N PRO A 102 -0.43 5.12 6.42
CA PRO A 102 -1.87 4.96 6.24
C PRO A 102 -2.27 5.42 4.84
N ILE A 103 -3.03 4.60 4.12
CA ILE A 103 -3.56 4.94 2.79
C ILE A 103 -5.07 5.07 2.91
N ILE A 104 -5.57 6.30 2.75
CA ILE A 104 -7.01 6.58 2.81
C ILE A 104 -7.67 5.97 1.58
N ARG A 105 -8.68 5.13 1.79
CA ARG A 105 -9.56 4.60 0.76
C ARG A 105 -10.94 5.19 0.96
N GLY A 106 -11.58 5.62 -0.12
CA GLY A 106 -12.98 6.10 -0.10
C GLY A 106 -14.01 4.98 0.08
N LYS A 107 -13.66 3.91 0.81
CA LYS A 107 -14.56 2.77 1.08
C LYS A 107 -15.25 2.99 2.42
N GLU A 108 -16.55 2.69 2.45
CA GLU A 108 -17.41 2.91 3.62
C GLU A 108 -17.01 2.08 4.85
N THR A 109 -16.69 0.79 4.65
CA THR A 109 -16.33 -0.13 5.75
C THR A 109 -14.88 -0.03 6.22
N LYS A 110 -13.94 0.32 5.32
CA LYS A 110 -12.51 0.44 5.63
C LYS A 110 -11.95 1.71 5.02
N SER A 111 -12.00 2.79 5.78
CA SER A 111 -11.55 4.12 5.36
C SER A 111 -10.03 4.23 5.20
N VAL A 112 -9.25 3.34 5.84
CA VAL A 112 -7.78 3.31 5.75
C VAL A 112 -7.30 1.89 5.57
N GLU A 113 -6.44 1.68 4.57
CA GLU A 113 -5.71 0.44 4.34
C GLU A 113 -4.21 0.66 4.64
N PHE A 114 -3.51 -0.43 4.93
CA PHE A 114 -2.08 -0.46 5.18
C PHE A 114 -1.41 -1.49 4.28
N GLY A 115 -0.21 -1.17 3.80
CA GLY A 115 0.59 -2.07 2.98
C GLY A 115 1.09 -1.41 1.70
N ALA A 116 1.65 -2.24 0.83
CA ALA A 116 2.06 -1.80 -0.49
C ALA A 116 0.84 -1.48 -1.36
N LYS A 117 0.86 -0.31 -1.98
CA LYS A 117 -0.02 0.06 -3.07
C LYS A 117 0.70 -0.26 -4.37
N VAL A 118 0.08 -1.13 -5.18
CA VAL A 118 0.66 -1.69 -6.40
C VAL A 118 -0.20 -1.28 -7.60
N ILE A 119 0.43 -0.75 -8.64
CA ILE A 119 -0.17 -0.66 -9.97
C ILE A 119 0.24 -1.92 -10.73
N ASN A 120 -0.77 -2.67 -11.17
CA ASN A 120 -0.59 -3.90 -11.92
C ASN A 120 -1.26 -3.75 -13.30
N ILE A 121 -0.55 -4.11 -14.36
CA ILE A 121 -1.06 -4.17 -15.72
C ILE A 121 -1.23 -5.64 -16.13
N GLN A 122 -2.27 -5.94 -16.90
CA GLN A 122 -2.48 -7.31 -17.39
C GLN A 122 -2.34 -7.34 -18.91
N ILE A 123 -1.48 -8.21 -19.40
CA ILE A 123 -1.21 -8.41 -20.83
C ILE A 123 -1.53 -9.87 -21.15
N ASP A 124 -2.54 -10.08 -21.98
CA ASP A 124 -3.02 -11.42 -22.34
C ASP A 124 -3.32 -12.32 -21.11
N GLY A 125 -3.75 -11.73 -19.99
CA GLY A 125 -3.99 -12.49 -18.75
C GLY A 125 -2.77 -12.63 -17.81
N ILE A 126 -1.57 -12.25 -18.24
CA ILE A 126 -0.35 -12.22 -17.41
C ILE A 126 -0.21 -10.86 -16.72
N SER A 127 0.06 -10.87 -15.42
CA SER A 127 0.16 -9.66 -14.58
C SER A 127 1.59 -9.11 -14.51
N PHE A 128 1.77 -7.80 -14.66
CA PHE A 128 3.06 -7.13 -14.49
C PHE A 128 2.94 -5.95 -13.54
N ILE A 129 3.89 -5.81 -12.64
CA ILE A 129 3.94 -4.67 -11.71
C ILE A 129 4.57 -3.48 -12.43
N GLU A 130 3.84 -2.38 -12.58
CA GLU A 130 4.39 -1.12 -13.10
C GLU A 130 5.01 -0.29 -11.98
N HIS A 131 4.32 -0.15 -10.86
CA HIS A 131 4.79 0.67 -9.75
C HIS A 131 4.32 0.12 -8.41
N ILE A 132 5.23 0.14 -7.43
CA ILE A 132 4.96 -0.27 -6.05
C ILE A 132 5.42 0.81 -5.08
N SER A 133 4.52 1.22 -4.17
CA SER A 133 4.85 2.19 -3.14
C SER A 133 4.10 1.92 -1.84
N PHE A 134 4.75 2.17 -0.72
CA PHE A 134 4.16 2.11 0.62
C PHE A 134 3.55 3.44 1.06
N LYS A 135 3.61 4.46 0.19
CA LYS A 135 2.96 5.76 0.35
C LYS A 135 1.74 5.84 -0.56
N ALA A 136 0.78 6.68 -0.19
CA ALA A 136 -0.31 7.02 -1.08
C ALA A 136 0.24 7.77 -2.31
N PHE A 137 -0.23 7.38 -3.49
CA PHE A 137 0.01 8.09 -4.75
C PHE A 137 -1.27 8.11 -5.59
N ASN A 138 -1.36 9.06 -6.50
CA ASN A 138 -2.46 9.15 -7.46
C ASN A 138 -2.25 8.11 -8.57
N GLU A 139 -3.16 7.14 -8.68
CA GLU A 139 -3.10 6.10 -9.72
C GLU A 139 -3.36 6.70 -11.10
N GLY A 140 -4.27 7.67 -11.19
CA GLY A 140 -4.77 8.19 -12.47
C GLY A 140 -3.71 8.86 -13.36
N VAL A 141 -2.58 9.29 -12.80
CA VAL A 141 -1.49 9.91 -13.60
C VAL A 141 -0.55 8.90 -14.25
N ARG A 142 -0.60 7.63 -13.85
CA ARG A 142 0.35 6.59 -14.28
C ARG A 142 -0.08 5.78 -15.50
N LEU A 143 -1.23 6.14 -16.10
CA LEU A 143 -1.74 5.42 -17.28
C LEU A 143 -0.73 5.38 -18.43
N LYS A 144 -0.04 6.51 -18.67
CA LYS A 144 0.94 6.62 -19.75
C LYS A 144 2.12 5.69 -19.52
N ASP A 145 2.56 5.57 -18.26
CA ASP A 145 3.66 4.70 -17.88
C ASP A 145 3.27 3.22 -17.98
N CYS A 146 2.04 2.86 -17.61
CA CYS A 146 1.48 1.53 -17.85
C CYS A 146 1.49 1.15 -19.34
N ILE A 147 1.08 2.09 -20.20
CA ILE A 147 1.07 1.91 -21.66
C ILE A 147 2.51 1.77 -22.18
N HIS A 148 3.43 2.60 -21.71
CA HIS A 148 4.83 2.55 -22.10
C HIS A 148 5.47 1.21 -21.69
N LEU A 149 5.26 0.78 -20.45
CA LEU A 149 5.73 -0.51 -19.96
C LEU A 149 5.20 -1.66 -20.81
N GLN A 150 3.91 -1.67 -21.14
CA GLN A 150 3.34 -2.71 -22.01
C GLN A 150 3.99 -2.72 -23.39
N GLN A 151 4.20 -1.56 -24.00
CA GLN A 151 4.86 -1.44 -25.30
C GLN A 151 6.33 -1.87 -25.24
N GLN A 152 7.05 -1.54 -24.16
CA GLN A 152 8.42 -2.00 -23.94
C GLN A 152 8.51 -3.52 -23.78
N LEU A 153 7.60 -4.12 -23.01
CA LEU A 153 7.60 -5.57 -22.75
C LEU A 153 7.19 -6.39 -23.98
N THR A 154 6.30 -5.87 -24.82
CA THR A 154 5.71 -6.63 -25.95
C THR A 154 6.26 -6.23 -27.31
N GLY A 155 6.88 -5.05 -27.43
CA GLY A 155 7.22 -4.45 -28.73
C GLY A 155 6.00 -4.01 -29.56
N VAL A 156 4.77 -4.18 -29.05
CA VAL A 156 3.53 -3.97 -29.81
C VAL A 156 2.80 -2.71 -29.31
N ARG A 157 2.35 -1.88 -30.25
CA ARG A 157 1.53 -0.71 -29.95
C ARG A 157 0.16 -1.12 -29.40
N VAL A 158 -0.20 -0.52 -28.27
CA VAL A 158 -1.50 -0.68 -27.62
C VAL A 158 -2.60 -0.11 -28.51
N LYS A 159 -3.60 -0.92 -28.85
CA LYS A 159 -4.78 -0.49 -29.63
C LYS A 159 -6.04 -0.35 -28.78
N ALA A 160 -6.13 -1.10 -27.69
CA ALA A 160 -7.25 -1.08 -26.78
C ALA A 160 -6.79 -1.15 -25.32
N LEU A 161 -7.51 -0.48 -24.44
CA LEU A 161 -7.20 -0.36 -23.02
C LEU A 161 -8.48 -0.45 -22.19
N ALA A 162 -8.50 -1.35 -21.22
CA ALA A 162 -9.50 -1.38 -20.17
C ALA A 162 -8.87 -0.94 -18.84
N ALA A 163 -9.43 0.09 -18.20
CA ALA A 163 -8.93 0.60 -16.92
C ALA A 163 -10.07 1.14 -16.05
N ASP A 164 -9.78 1.29 -14.76
CA ASP A 164 -10.70 1.85 -13.76
C ASP A 164 -11.07 3.31 -14.07
N SER A 165 -12.19 3.75 -13.53
CA SER A 165 -12.70 5.12 -13.70
C SER A 165 -11.73 6.20 -13.23
N ILE A 166 -10.84 5.90 -12.27
CA ILE A 166 -9.81 6.83 -11.77
C ILE A 166 -8.81 7.25 -12.88
N TYR A 167 -8.60 6.40 -13.88
CA TYR A 167 -7.74 6.71 -15.02
C TYR A 167 -8.44 7.55 -16.09
N ALA A 168 -9.76 7.76 -15.97
CA ALA A 168 -10.60 8.41 -16.98
C ALA A 168 -10.55 9.96 -16.94
N ASN A 169 -9.36 10.53 -16.66
CA ASN A 169 -9.13 11.97 -16.62
C ASN A 169 -8.91 12.58 -18.03
N ASN A 170 -9.00 13.91 -18.14
CA ASN A 170 -8.93 14.59 -19.44
C ASN A 170 -7.56 14.43 -20.13
N ALA A 171 -6.46 14.42 -19.36
CA ALA A 171 -5.10 14.25 -19.89
C ALA A 171 -4.92 12.86 -20.53
N ASN A 172 -5.40 11.82 -19.87
CA ASN A 172 -5.37 10.45 -20.36
C ASN A 172 -6.27 10.25 -21.57
N ARG A 173 -7.45 10.88 -21.59
CA ARG A 173 -8.34 10.84 -22.76
C ARG A 173 -7.68 11.46 -23.99
N LYS A 174 -7.12 12.67 -23.86
CA LYS A 174 -6.39 13.33 -24.94
C LYS A 174 -5.23 12.47 -25.43
N PHE A 175 -4.49 11.84 -24.51
CA PHE A 175 -3.42 10.91 -24.85
C PHE A 175 -3.94 9.70 -25.65
N CYS A 176 -4.94 8.99 -25.15
CA CYS A 176 -5.50 7.83 -25.84
C CYS A 176 -6.08 8.19 -27.21
N THR A 177 -6.77 9.33 -27.34
CA THR A 177 -7.26 9.81 -28.64
C THR A 177 -6.10 10.13 -29.60
N LYS A 178 -5.05 10.80 -29.14
CA LYS A 178 -3.86 11.13 -29.97
C LYS A 178 -3.19 9.89 -30.54
N TYR A 179 -3.15 8.79 -29.77
CA TYR A 179 -2.52 7.54 -30.18
C TYR A 179 -3.50 6.48 -30.71
N HIS A 180 -4.76 6.88 -31.00
CA HIS A 180 -5.81 6.00 -31.51
C HIS A 180 -6.07 4.74 -30.64
N ILE A 181 -5.96 4.89 -29.32
CA ILE A 181 -6.21 3.82 -28.34
C ILE A 181 -7.69 3.82 -27.96
N SER A 182 -8.38 2.72 -28.23
CA SER A 182 -9.76 2.50 -27.79
C SER A 182 -9.80 2.24 -26.28
N THR A 183 -10.64 2.95 -25.52
CA THR A 183 -10.67 2.84 -24.05
C THR A 183 -12.02 2.40 -23.49
N SER A 184 -12.02 1.75 -22.32
CA SER A 184 -13.24 1.45 -21.55
C SER A 184 -13.92 2.69 -20.92
N PHE A 185 -13.36 3.89 -21.07
CA PHE A 185 -13.84 5.08 -20.37
C PHE A 185 -15.18 5.59 -20.90
N LYS A 186 -16.10 5.97 -19.99
CA LYS A 186 -17.35 6.68 -20.36
C LYS A 186 -16.99 7.99 -21.08
N ARG A 187 -17.58 8.26 -22.25
CA ARG A 187 -17.31 9.48 -23.04
C ARG A 187 -17.83 10.72 -22.29
N LYS A 188 -17.19 11.88 -22.53
CA LYS A 188 -17.69 13.19 -22.12
C LYS A 188 -18.24 13.91 -23.36
N GLY A 189 -19.37 14.60 -23.21
CA GLY A 189 -19.99 15.39 -24.28
C GLY A 189 -20.87 14.58 -25.23
N ARG A 190 -21.20 15.20 -26.38
CA ARG A 190 -22.19 14.71 -27.35
C ARG A 190 -21.80 13.33 -27.93
N ALA A 191 -22.81 12.48 -28.13
CA ALA A 191 -22.66 11.17 -28.76
C ALA A 191 -22.13 11.32 -30.19
N ALA A 192 -21.25 10.42 -30.61
CA ALA A 192 -20.76 10.37 -31.98
C ALA A 192 -21.69 9.53 -32.87
N LYS A 193 -21.56 9.62 -34.20
CA LYS A 193 -22.33 8.78 -35.14
C LYS A 193 -22.10 7.27 -34.89
N ASP A 194 -20.87 6.89 -34.52
CA ASP A 194 -20.49 5.49 -34.25
C ASP A 194 -20.67 5.04 -32.77
N GLU A 195 -21.51 5.75 -32.00
CA GLU A 195 -21.76 5.43 -30.59
C GLU A 195 -22.21 3.97 -30.32
N PRO A 196 -23.04 3.29 -31.14
CA PRO A 196 -23.45 1.92 -30.84
C PRO A 196 -22.27 0.92 -30.84
N LEU A 197 -21.42 0.96 -31.88
CA LEU A 197 -20.22 0.12 -31.97
C LEU A 197 -19.24 0.40 -30.83
N ARG A 198 -19.02 1.67 -30.50
CA ARG A 198 -18.15 2.06 -29.38
C ARG A 198 -18.71 1.63 -28.03
N LYS A 199 -20.03 1.63 -27.85
CA LYS A 199 -20.70 1.16 -26.63
C LYS A 199 -20.45 -0.34 -26.43
N ILE A 200 -20.56 -1.13 -27.50
CA ILE A 200 -20.28 -2.57 -27.49
C ILE A 200 -18.82 -2.82 -27.09
N LEU A 201 -17.86 -2.19 -27.80
CA LEU A 201 -16.43 -2.33 -27.48
C LEU A 201 -16.10 -1.92 -26.04
N ARG A 202 -16.70 -0.83 -25.56
CA ARG A 202 -16.53 -0.38 -24.17
C ARG A 202 -17.07 -1.40 -23.18
N SER A 203 -18.25 -1.98 -23.44
CA SER A 203 -18.83 -3.00 -22.56
C SER A 203 -17.97 -4.26 -22.52
N GLU A 204 -17.44 -4.68 -23.65
CA GLU A 204 -16.57 -5.84 -23.73
C GLU A 204 -15.24 -5.61 -22.99
N LEU A 205 -14.59 -4.46 -23.21
CA LEU A 205 -13.39 -4.07 -22.46
C LEU A 205 -13.65 -4.00 -20.95
N SER A 206 -14.80 -3.47 -20.55
CA SER A 206 -15.18 -3.37 -19.13
C SER A 206 -15.43 -4.74 -18.52
N ARG A 207 -16.03 -5.66 -19.30
CA ARG A 207 -16.26 -7.05 -18.91
C ARG A 207 -14.94 -7.79 -18.74
N GLU A 208 -14.02 -7.71 -19.70
CA GLU A 208 -12.69 -8.35 -19.61
C GLU A 208 -11.89 -7.84 -18.41
N ARG A 209 -11.94 -6.53 -18.11
CA ARG A 209 -11.34 -5.99 -16.89
C ARG A 209 -11.97 -6.61 -15.63
N ALA A 210 -13.29 -6.65 -15.55
CA ALA A 210 -13.98 -7.17 -14.38
C ALA A 210 -13.75 -8.68 -14.19
N THR A 211 -13.72 -9.47 -15.26
CA THR A 211 -13.56 -10.93 -15.16
C THR A 211 -12.10 -11.33 -14.98
N ARG A 212 -11.20 -10.91 -15.87
CA ARG A 212 -9.81 -11.37 -15.88
C ARG A 212 -8.96 -10.66 -14.85
N LEU A 213 -9.06 -9.34 -14.76
CA LEU A 213 -8.16 -8.56 -13.90
C LEU A 213 -8.58 -8.66 -12.44
N GLU A 214 -9.86 -8.44 -12.12
CA GLU A 214 -10.33 -8.58 -10.73
C GLU A 214 -10.26 -10.04 -10.25
N GLY A 215 -10.56 -11.02 -11.13
CA GLY A 215 -10.38 -12.44 -10.86
C GLY A 215 -8.93 -12.80 -10.51
N SER A 216 -7.97 -12.31 -11.31
CA SER A 216 -6.54 -12.57 -11.05
C SER A 216 -6.08 -12.01 -9.70
N PHE A 217 -6.59 -10.85 -9.28
CA PHE A 217 -6.28 -10.29 -7.95
C PHE A 217 -6.86 -11.14 -6.82
N GLY A 218 -8.04 -11.71 -7.01
CA GLY A 218 -8.65 -12.66 -6.08
C GLY A 218 -7.73 -13.88 -5.89
N THR A 219 -7.35 -14.51 -6.99
CA THR A 219 -6.48 -15.69 -6.99
C THR A 219 -5.11 -15.39 -6.37
N GLN A 220 -4.46 -14.29 -6.79
CA GLN A 220 -3.17 -13.85 -6.24
C GLN A 220 -3.22 -13.63 -4.72
N LYS A 221 -4.30 -13.04 -4.22
CA LYS A 221 -4.47 -12.81 -2.78
C LYS A 221 -4.70 -14.10 -2.01
N GLN A 222 -5.60 -14.95 -2.48
CA GLN A 222 -6.04 -16.14 -1.75
C GLN A 222 -5.06 -17.30 -1.88
N HIS A 223 -4.55 -17.58 -3.07
CA HIS A 223 -3.73 -18.77 -3.35
C HIS A 223 -2.22 -18.50 -3.39
N TYR A 224 -1.81 -17.25 -3.66
CA TYR A 224 -0.38 -16.89 -3.78
C TYR A 224 0.11 -15.99 -2.64
N SER A 225 -0.51 -16.11 -1.47
CA SER A 225 -0.08 -15.46 -0.21
C SER A 225 0.04 -13.92 -0.26
N LEU A 226 -0.63 -13.25 -1.21
CA LEU A 226 -0.65 -11.78 -1.26
C LEU A 226 -1.70 -11.16 -0.32
N ALA A 227 -2.64 -11.94 0.21
CA ALA A 227 -3.57 -11.46 1.25
C ALA A 227 -2.86 -11.18 2.59
N ARG A 228 -1.81 -11.96 2.92
CA ARG A 228 -1.09 -11.88 4.20
C ARG A 228 0.42 -11.96 3.99
N ILE A 229 1.04 -10.80 3.76
CA ILE A 229 2.49 -10.69 3.59
C ILE A 229 3.19 -10.79 4.95
N LYS A 230 3.92 -11.90 5.14
CA LYS A 230 4.66 -12.20 6.39
C LYS A 230 6.00 -11.49 6.49
N ALA A 231 6.55 -11.04 5.36
CA ALA A 231 7.80 -10.27 5.31
C ALA A 231 7.71 -9.00 6.18
N ARG A 232 8.84 -8.64 6.81
CA ARG A 232 8.93 -7.53 7.78
C ARG A 232 9.84 -6.38 7.35
N ASN A 233 10.62 -6.57 6.28
CA ASN A 233 11.48 -5.54 5.72
C ASN A 233 10.92 -5.06 4.37
N ARG A 234 11.14 -3.79 4.04
CA ARG A 234 10.67 -3.19 2.77
C ARG A 234 11.10 -4.01 1.56
N LYS A 235 12.39 -4.35 1.46
CA LYS A 235 12.94 -5.12 0.34
C LYS A 235 12.30 -6.51 0.26
N THR A 236 12.17 -7.20 1.38
CA THR A 236 11.57 -8.54 1.44
C THR A 236 10.07 -8.53 1.17
N GLU A 237 9.34 -7.47 1.55
CA GLU A 237 7.92 -7.34 1.23
C GLU A 237 7.70 -7.10 -0.25
N VAL A 238 8.52 -6.25 -0.87
CA VAL A 238 8.51 -6.06 -2.34
C VAL A 238 8.81 -7.40 -3.01
N LEU A 239 9.89 -8.08 -2.62
CA LEU A 239 10.26 -9.38 -3.17
C LEU A 239 9.11 -10.40 -3.04
N TRP A 240 8.46 -10.48 -1.88
CA TRP A 240 7.32 -11.36 -1.65
C TRP A 240 6.16 -11.08 -2.60
N ILE A 241 5.85 -9.79 -2.83
CA ILE A 241 4.80 -9.39 -3.78
C ILE A 241 5.17 -9.81 -5.20
N PHE A 242 6.41 -9.56 -5.61
CA PHE A 242 6.93 -9.97 -6.91
C PHE A 242 6.81 -11.48 -7.09
N PHE A 243 7.29 -12.28 -6.13
CA PHE A 243 7.18 -13.74 -6.18
C PHE A 243 5.73 -14.20 -6.29
N GLY A 244 4.81 -13.71 -5.45
CA GLY A 244 3.41 -14.14 -5.51
C GLY A 244 2.75 -13.86 -6.87
N ILE A 245 3.07 -12.73 -7.51
CA ILE A 245 2.55 -12.43 -8.86
C ILE A 245 3.23 -13.30 -9.93
N HIS A 246 4.55 -13.50 -9.86
CA HIS A 246 5.29 -14.29 -10.86
C HIS A 246 4.95 -15.77 -10.78
N THR A 247 4.75 -16.33 -9.59
CA THR A 247 4.28 -17.71 -9.43
C THR A 247 2.88 -17.89 -10.03
N ALA A 248 1.97 -16.94 -9.81
CA ALA A 248 0.65 -16.97 -10.44
C ALA A 248 0.74 -16.91 -11.97
N ASN A 249 1.61 -16.06 -12.50
CA ASN A 249 1.85 -15.96 -13.93
C ASN A 249 2.44 -17.25 -14.51
N ALA A 250 3.39 -17.89 -13.82
CA ALA A 250 4.01 -19.13 -14.28
C ALA A 250 2.96 -20.24 -14.46
N VAL A 251 2.03 -20.39 -13.52
CA VAL A 251 0.92 -21.34 -13.63
C VAL A 251 0.03 -21.01 -14.83
N CYS A 252 -0.36 -19.75 -15.02
CA CYS A 252 -1.14 -19.33 -16.18
C CYS A 252 -0.41 -19.58 -17.52
N MET A 253 0.92 -19.50 -17.54
CA MET A 253 1.72 -19.75 -18.73
C MET A 253 1.74 -21.24 -19.12
N ILE A 254 1.74 -22.16 -18.15
CA ILE A 254 1.72 -23.61 -18.43
C ILE A 254 0.51 -23.97 -19.28
N GLU A 255 -0.70 -23.59 -18.84
CA GLU A 255 -1.93 -23.87 -19.59
C GLU A 255 -1.91 -23.30 -21.01
N LYS A 256 -1.32 -22.11 -21.19
CA LYS A 256 -1.21 -21.48 -22.51
C LYS A 256 -0.25 -22.23 -23.43
N VAL A 257 0.90 -22.64 -22.90
CA VAL A 257 1.90 -23.42 -23.66
C VAL A 257 1.31 -24.76 -24.06
N GLU A 258 0.61 -25.44 -23.17
CA GLU A 258 -0.07 -26.71 -23.46
C GLU A 258 -1.17 -26.55 -24.52
N LYS A 259 -2.04 -25.53 -24.38
CA LYS A 259 -3.05 -25.21 -25.39
C LYS A 259 -2.42 -24.92 -26.75
N LYS A 260 -1.28 -24.21 -26.78
CA LYS A 260 -0.55 -23.93 -28.02
C LYS A 260 0.01 -25.21 -28.65
N LYS A 261 0.60 -26.11 -27.85
CA LYS A 261 1.08 -27.41 -28.32
C LYS A 261 -0.05 -28.27 -28.90
N ARG A 262 -1.20 -28.35 -28.21
CA ARG A 262 -2.39 -29.10 -28.68
C ARG A 262 -3.02 -28.53 -29.96
N LYS A 263 -2.86 -27.24 -30.25
CA LYS A 263 -3.33 -26.62 -31.50
C LYS A 263 -2.36 -26.79 -32.67
N ALA A 264 -1.11 -27.14 -32.37
CA ALA A 264 -0.06 -27.32 -33.36
C ALA A 264 0.14 -28.80 -33.75
N ALA A 265 -0.35 -29.73 -32.92
CA ALA A 265 -0.53 -31.14 -33.21
C ALA A 265 -1.89 -31.36 -33.88
#